data_AF-S9UWV1-F1
#
_entry.id   AF-S9UWV1-F1
#
_cell.length_a   1.000
_cell.length_b   1.000
_cell.length_c   1.000
_cell.angle_alpha   90.00
_cell.angle_beta   90.00
_cell.angle_gamma   90.00
#
_symmetry.space_group_name_H-M   'P 1'
#
loop_
_entity.id
_entity.type
_entity.pdbx_description
1 polymer ?
#
loop_
_entity_poly.entity_id
_entity_poly.type
_entity_poly.pdbx_seq_one_letter_code
_entity_poly.pdbx_strand_id
1 'polypeptide(L)'
;MLESARGMGTSVISVYLPPKEQISIMVNKLNTEYGTASNIKSHTNKLSVQTAITAAIGRLRLYNKVPTNGLLLYSGTVMTADNKEKKLTLDIEPFKPVSRNLYLCDNKFHTEELHRMLESDDKFGFIIMDGNGCLFATVCGDVKEKLGSFTVELPKKHGRGGQSKNRFARIRMERRHELCARRWTENAVSYFITNDRPNV
;
A
#
# COMPACT_ATOMS: atom_id res chain seq x y z
N MET A 1 -4.04 19.81 12.08
CA MET A 1 -5.29 20.46 11.63
C MET A 1 -6.45 19.47 11.47
N LEU A 2 -6.27 18.29 10.86
CA LEU A 2 -7.34 17.28 10.73
C LEU A 2 -7.68 16.53 12.04
N GLU A 3 -6.69 16.12 12.85
CA GLU A 3 -6.94 15.45 14.14
C GLU A 3 -7.66 16.33 15.17
N SER A 4 -7.45 17.64 15.10
CA SER A 4 -8.02 18.62 16.02
C SER A 4 -9.44 19.05 15.63
N ALA A 5 -9.87 18.75 14.40
CA ALA A 5 -11.18 19.11 13.89
C ALA A 5 -12.20 18.02 14.26
N ARG A 6 -12.82 18.17 15.44
CA ARG A 6 -13.92 17.28 15.88
C ARG A 6 -15.25 17.79 15.34
N GLY A 7 -16.00 16.92 14.66
CA GLY A 7 -17.38 17.19 14.31
C GLY A 7 -18.31 17.04 15.53
N MET A 8 -19.44 17.75 15.55
CA MET A 8 -20.54 17.37 16.44
C MET A 8 -21.24 16.14 15.83
N GLY A 9 -21.21 14.99 16.52
CA GLY A 9 -21.84 13.74 16.07
C GLY A 9 -21.11 13.02 14.93
N THR A 10 -21.80 12.12 14.23
CA THR A 10 -21.29 11.30 13.10
C THR A 10 -21.29 12.09 11.79
N SER A 11 -20.55 13.19 11.76
CA SER A 11 -20.62 14.19 10.67
C SER A 11 -19.41 14.13 9.74
N VAL A 12 -18.53 13.13 9.91
CA VAL A 12 -17.28 13.01 9.18
C VAL A 12 -17.19 11.68 8.46
N ILE A 13 -16.84 11.75 7.18
CA ILE A 13 -16.65 10.60 6.30
C ILE A 13 -15.18 10.55 5.89
N SER A 14 -14.57 9.39 6.09
CA SER A 14 -13.23 9.08 5.60
C SER A 14 -13.33 7.98 4.56
N VAL A 15 -12.86 8.26 3.34
CA VAL A 15 -12.84 7.31 2.23
C VAL A 15 -11.40 7.08 1.78
N TYR A 16 -11.02 5.81 1.73
CA TYR A 16 -9.74 5.34 1.24
C TYR A 16 -9.95 4.55 -0.04
N LEU A 17 -9.38 5.01 -1.15
CA LEU A 17 -9.51 4.36 -2.45
C LEU A 17 -8.15 3.83 -2.92
N PRO A 18 -7.98 2.51 -3.08
CA PRO A 18 -6.75 1.94 -3.60
C PRO A 18 -6.61 2.20 -5.12
N PRO A 19 -5.37 2.23 -5.66
CA PRO A 19 -5.10 2.60 -7.06
C PRO A 19 -5.62 1.60 -8.11
N LYS A 20 -6.16 0.45 -7.69
CA LYS A 20 -6.71 -0.59 -8.56
C LYS A 20 -8.24 -0.59 -8.64
N GLU A 21 -8.92 0.17 -7.80
CA GLU A 21 -10.39 0.17 -7.74
C GLU A 21 -10.98 1.24 -8.67
N GLN A 22 -12.16 0.96 -9.22
CA GLN A 22 -12.86 1.93 -10.07
C GLN A 22 -13.66 2.90 -9.22
N ILE A 23 -13.57 4.19 -9.54
CA ILE A 23 -14.33 5.26 -8.87
C ILE A 23 -15.84 4.98 -8.91
N SER A 24 -16.34 4.40 -10.00
CA SER A 24 -17.76 4.03 -10.17
C SER A 24 -18.28 3.11 -9.07
N ILE A 25 -17.48 2.12 -8.64
CA ILE A 25 -17.85 1.19 -7.57
C ILE A 25 -17.99 1.95 -6.24
N MET A 26 -17.07 2.87 -5.96
CA MET A 26 -17.13 3.69 -4.76
C MET A 26 -18.32 4.66 -4.78
N VAL A 27 -18.60 5.28 -5.93
CA VAL A 27 -19.78 6.16 -6.09
C VAL A 27 -21.08 5.39 -5.87
N ASN A 28 -21.17 4.14 -6.36
CA ASN A 28 -22.34 3.29 -6.10
C ASN A 28 -22.47 2.93 -4.61
N LYS A 29 -21.37 2.59 -3.93
CA LYS A 29 -21.37 2.38 -2.47
C LYS A 29 -21.88 3.63 -1.74
N LEU A 30 -21.38 4.82 -2.09
CA LEU A 30 -21.82 6.09 -1.49
C LEU A 30 -23.30 6.41 -1.77
N ASN A 31 -23.84 6.05 -2.94
CA ASN A 31 -25.27 6.21 -3.23
C ASN A 31 -26.14 5.28 -2.37
N THR A 32 -25.69 4.04 -2.13
CA THR A 32 -26.37 3.13 -1.20
C THR A 32 -26.35 3.68 0.22
N GLU A 33 -25.21 4.21 0.66
CA GLU A 33 -25.06 4.86 1.97
C GLU A 33 -25.91 6.14 2.11
N TYR A 34 -26.11 6.88 1.02
CA TYR A 34 -27.02 8.00 1.00
C TYR A 34 -28.48 7.57 1.24
N GLY A 35 -28.88 6.43 0.67
CA GLY A 35 -30.20 5.83 0.86
C GLY A 35 -30.42 5.36 2.30
N THR A 36 -29.44 4.67 2.89
CA THR A 36 -29.51 4.20 4.29
C THR A 36 -29.48 5.36 5.29
N ALA A 37 -28.71 6.42 5.02
CA ALA A 37 -28.68 7.63 5.84
C ALA A 37 -30.05 8.35 5.92
N SER A 38 -30.96 8.10 4.96
CA SER A 38 -32.31 8.67 5.00
C SER A 38 -33.16 8.11 6.17
N ASN A 39 -32.82 6.93 6.67
CA ASN A 39 -33.53 6.27 7.78
C ASN A 39 -33.10 6.77 9.17
N ILE A 40 -32.15 7.71 9.26
CA ILE A 40 -31.71 8.32 10.52
C ILE A 40 -32.83 9.19 11.09
N LYS A 41 -33.19 8.96 12.36
CA LYS A 41 -34.29 9.66 13.07
C LYS A 41 -33.97 11.12 13.40
N SER A 42 -32.71 11.43 13.69
CA SER A 42 -32.27 12.79 14.03
C SER A 42 -32.14 13.66 12.77
N HIS A 43 -32.99 14.68 12.63
CA HIS A 43 -33.06 15.55 11.45
C HIS A 43 -31.72 16.27 11.15
N THR A 44 -31.05 16.80 12.17
CA THR A 44 -29.77 17.52 12.05
C THR A 44 -28.63 16.61 11.61
N ASN A 45 -28.53 15.41 12.18
CA ASN A 45 -27.51 14.42 11.81
C ASN A 45 -27.76 13.87 10.40
N LYS A 46 -29.03 13.64 10.04
CA LYS A 46 -29.42 13.22 8.69
C LYS A 46 -28.96 14.22 7.63
N LEU A 47 -29.24 15.51 7.83
CA LEU A 47 -28.83 16.56 6.89
C LEU A 47 -27.30 16.65 6.77
N SER A 48 -26.58 16.49 7.89
CA SER A 48 -25.12 16.56 7.94
C SER A 48 -24.48 15.41 7.17
N VAL A 49 -24.93 14.17 7.39
CA VAL A 49 -24.44 12.98 6.68
C VAL A 49 -24.75 13.06 5.19
N GLN A 50 -25.99 13.42 4.82
CA GLN A 50 -26.38 13.56 3.41
C GLN A 50 -25.53 14.60 2.69
N THR A 51 -25.30 15.76 3.31
CA THR A 51 -24.47 16.82 2.75
C THR A 51 -23.01 16.37 2.58
N ALA A 52 -22.46 15.63 3.54
CA ALA A 52 -21.10 15.11 3.47
C ALA A 52 -20.92 14.08 2.33
N ILE A 53 -21.90 13.18 2.15
CA ILE A 53 -21.91 12.19 1.06
C ILE A 53 -22.04 12.89 -0.30
N THR A 54 -22.95 13.85 -0.45
CA THR A 54 -23.10 14.60 -1.71
C THR A 54 -21.82 15.36 -2.07
N ALA A 55 -21.15 15.97 -1.09
CA ALA A 55 -19.86 16.62 -1.30
C ALA A 55 -18.77 15.64 -1.72
N ALA A 56 -18.74 14.45 -1.11
CA ALA A 56 -17.78 13.39 -1.46
C ALA A 56 -18.00 12.88 -2.90
N ILE A 57 -19.26 12.61 -3.29
CA ILE A 57 -19.61 12.21 -4.66
C ILE A 57 -19.24 13.31 -5.66
N GLY A 58 -19.50 14.57 -5.33
CA GLY A 58 -19.14 15.71 -6.16
C GLY A 58 -17.64 15.77 -6.45
N ARG A 59 -16.79 15.52 -5.44
CA ARG A 59 -15.33 15.44 -5.62
C ARG A 59 -14.90 14.21 -6.41
N LEU A 60 -15.45 13.03 -6.11
CA LEU A 60 -15.11 11.80 -6.82
C LEU A 60 -15.44 11.88 -8.32
N ARG A 61 -16.50 12.61 -8.71
CA ARG A 61 -16.86 12.83 -10.12
C ARG A 61 -15.86 13.69 -10.89
N LEU A 62 -15.05 14.51 -10.21
CA LEU A 62 -13.99 15.30 -10.87
C LEU A 62 -12.83 14.40 -11.34
N TYR A 63 -12.67 13.23 -10.74
CA TYR A 63 -11.63 12.27 -11.10
C TYR A 63 -12.17 11.26 -12.12
N ASN A 64 -11.58 11.22 -13.31
CA ASN A 64 -11.89 10.20 -14.32
C ASN A 64 -11.16 8.88 -14.07
N LYS A 65 -10.01 8.91 -13.38
CA LYS A 65 -9.21 7.74 -13.01
C LYS A 65 -8.62 7.95 -11.61
N VAL A 66 -8.47 6.85 -10.86
CA VAL A 66 -7.76 6.87 -9.57
C VAL A 66 -6.28 7.12 -9.84
N PRO A 67 -5.61 8.01 -9.08
CA PRO A 67 -4.17 8.20 -9.17
C PRO A 67 -3.41 6.91 -8.87
N THR A 68 -2.16 6.80 -9.33
CA THR A 68 -1.36 5.57 -9.19
C THR A 68 -1.06 5.18 -7.74
N ASN A 69 -1.15 6.14 -6.82
CA ASN A 69 -0.93 5.91 -5.40
C ASN A 69 -2.24 5.77 -4.60
N GLY A 70 -3.39 5.89 -5.26
CA GLY A 70 -4.70 5.89 -4.61
C GLY A 70 -5.22 7.30 -4.35
N LEU A 71 -6.39 7.37 -3.71
CA LEU A 71 -7.04 8.64 -3.38
C LEU A 71 -7.60 8.57 -1.96
N LEU A 72 -7.33 9.59 -1.16
CA LEU A 72 -7.94 9.79 0.14
C LEU A 72 -8.91 10.95 0.05
N LEU A 73 -10.11 10.74 0.57
CA LEU A 73 -11.15 11.77 0.59
C LEU A 73 -11.71 11.88 1.99
N TYR A 74 -11.57 13.08 2.54
CA TYR A 74 -12.11 13.47 3.83
C TYR A 74 -13.22 14.49 3.58
N SER A 75 -14.43 14.18 4.01
CA SER A 75 -15.59 15.06 3.85
C SER A 75 -16.33 15.16 5.17
N GLY A 76 -16.62 16.37 5.64
CA GLY A 76 -17.40 16.56 6.85
C GLY A 76 -17.71 18.02 7.15
N THR A 77 -18.62 18.23 8.09
CA THR A 77 -18.90 19.55 8.65
C THR A 77 -18.14 19.70 9.97
N VAL A 78 -17.27 20.72 10.04
CA VAL A 78 -16.49 21.03 11.24
C VAL A 78 -16.88 22.42 11.74
N MET A 79 -17.08 22.52 13.05
CA MET A 79 -17.32 23.79 13.72
C MET A 79 -15.97 24.46 13.94
N THR A 80 -15.76 25.63 13.33
CA THR A 80 -14.56 26.44 13.63
C THR A 80 -14.81 27.24 14.92
N ALA A 81 -13.75 27.70 15.58
CA ALA A 81 -13.81 28.46 16.84
C ALA A 81 -14.76 29.68 16.83
N ASP A 82 -15.08 30.21 15.65
CA ASP A 82 -16.05 31.30 15.44
C ASP A 82 -17.53 30.85 15.41
N ASN A 83 -17.83 29.62 15.85
CA ASN A 83 -19.19 29.04 15.87
C ASN A 83 -19.87 29.01 14.49
N LYS A 84 -19.09 29.09 13.41
CA LYS A 84 -19.53 28.96 12.01
C LYS A 84 -19.32 27.53 11.53
N GLU A 85 -20.37 26.97 10.93
CA GLU A 85 -20.34 25.67 10.27
C GLU A 85 -19.51 25.77 8.98
N LYS A 86 -18.37 25.07 8.92
CA LYS A 86 -17.55 25.00 7.72
C LYS A 86 -17.59 23.59 7.15
N LYS A 87 -18.02 23.48 5.90
CA LYS A 87 -17.92 22.23 5.12
C LYS A 87 -16.45 22.06 4.72
N LEU A 88 -15.82 21.01 5.23
CA LEU A 88 -14.46 20.64 4.89
C LEU A 88 -14.53 19.47 3.92
N THR A 89 -13.91 19.65 2.75
CA THR A 89 -13.69 18.56 1.81
C THR A 89 -12.23 18.63 1.37
N LEU A 90 -11.48 17.58 1.68
CA LEU A 90 -10.07 17.47 1.39
C LEU A 90 -9.83 16.19 0.60
N ASP A 91 -9.31 16.35 -0.59
CA ASP A 91 -8.73 15.28 -1.41
C ASP A 91 -7.21 15.31 -1.24
N ILE A 92 -6.64 14.14 -0.96
CA ILE A 92 -5.19 13.96 -0.79
C ILE A 92 -4.78 12.73 -1.60
N GLU A 93 -3.79 12.91 -2.45
CA GLU A 93 -3.08 11.79 -3.04
C GLU A 93 -1.95 11.37 -2.09
N PRO A 94 -1.95 10.12 -1.58
CA PRO A 94 -0.89 9.65 -0.72
C PRO A 94 0.39 9.38 -1.54
N PHE A 95 1.54 9.48 -0.88
CA PHE A 95 2.85 9.24 -1.50
C PHE A 95 3.18 7.75 -1.69
N LYS A 96 2.49 6.87 -0.96
CA LYS A 96 2.57 5.41 -1.05
C LYS A 96 1.20 4.84 -1.47
N PRO A 97 1.17 3.73 -2.21
CA PRO A 97 -0.09 3.09 -2.60
C PRO A 97 -0.84 2.57 -1.37
N VAL A 98 -2.11 2.93 -1.25
CA VAL A 98 -3.00 2.42 -0.20
C VAL A 98 -3.49 1.01 -0.57
N SER A 99 -3.31 0.05 0.32
CA SER A 99 -3.70 -1.36 0.09
C SER A 99 -5.15 -1.67 0.46
N ARG A 100 -5.77 -0.86 1.34
CA ARG A 100 -7.10 -1.12 1.90
C ARG A 100 -8.12 -0.12 1.40
N ASN A 101 -9.27 -0.61 0.90
CA ASN A 101 -10.46 0.23 0.74
C ASN A 101 -11.17 0.31 2.10
N LEU A 102 -11.27 1.51 2.64
CA LEU A 102 -11.88 1.77 3.94
C LEU A 102 -12.88 2.92 3.79
N TYR A 103 -14.10 2.69 4.26
CA TYR A 103 -15.15 3.69 4.37
C TYR A 103 -15.60 3.72 5.83
N LEU A 104 -15.44 4.87 6.48
CA LEU A 104 -15.87 5.05 7.87
C LEU A 104 -16.59 6.39 8.04
N CYS A 105 -17.72 6.32 8.73
CA CYS A 105 -18.49 7.48 9.19
C CYS A 105 -18.34 7.56 10.70
N ASP A 106 -17.65 8.58 11.20
CA ASP A 106 -17.49 8.80 12.64
C ASP A 106 -17.50 10.31 12.95
N ASN A 107 -17.20 10.67 14.20
CA ASN A 107 -17.05 12.03 14.69
C ASN A 107 -15.65 12.63 14.48
N LYS A 108 -14.68 11.79 14.10
CA LYS A 108 -13.27 12.14 13.89
C LYS A 108 -12.76 11.61 12.56
N PHE A 109 -11.84 12.36 11.96
CA PHE A 109 -11.07 11.88 10.82
C PHE A 109 -10.15 10.75 11.28
N HIS A 110 -10.28 9.59 10.64
CA HIS A 110 -9.35 8.49 10.86
C HIS A 110 -8.11 8.80 10.02
N THR A 111 -7.09 9.42 10.63
CA THR A 111 -5.79 9.72 10.00
C THR A 111 -4.70 8.76 10.45
N GLU A 112 -5.01 7.78 11.29
CA GLU A 112 -4.05 6.79 11.80
C GLU A 112 -3.39 6.01 10.67
N GLU A 113 -4.15 5.61 9.64
CA GLU A 113 -3.59 4.87 8.51
C GLU A 113 -2.60 5.74 7.70
N LEU A 114 -2.88 7.04 7.56
CA LEU A 114 -1.94 7.99 6.95
C LEU A 114 -0.69 8.17 7.80
N HIS A 115 -0.84 8.28 9.12
CA HIS A 115 0.29 8.42 10.03
C HIS A 115 1.19 7.18 9.97
N ARG A 116 0.59 5.99 9.98
CA ARG A 116 1.29 4.71 9.83
C ARG A 116 2.03 4.60 8.49
N MET A 117 1.47 5.15 7.41
CA MET A 117 2.17 5.18 6.13
C MET A 117 3.37 6.13 6.15
N LEU A 118 3.23 7.27 6.84
CA LEU A 118 4.26 8.32 7.01
C LEU A 118 5.38 7.88 7.96
N GLU A 119 5.04 7.12 8.99
CA GLU A 119 5.99 6.42 9.85
C GLU A 119 6.77 5.47 8.95
N SER A 120 8.04 5.81 8.76
CA SER A 120 8.86 5.25 7.70
C SER A 120 9.24 3.83 8.08
N ASP A 121 8.50 2.84 7.58
CA ASP A 121 8.92 1.45 7.65
C ASP A 121 10.28 1.30 6.95
N ASP A 122 11.24 0.73 7.67
CA ASP A 122 12.53 0.32 7.12
C ASP A 122 12.29 -0.55 5.88
N LYS A 123 13.05 -0.30 4.82
CA LYS A 123 12.90 -1.05 3.59
C LYS A 123 13.73 -2.34 3.73
N PHE A 124 13.06 -3.46 3.88
CA PHE A 124 13.74 -4.75 4.03
C PHE A 124 14.04 -5.39 2.68
N GLY A 125 15.30 -5.79 2.49
CA GLY A 125 15.72 -6.60 1.35
C GLY A 125 15.64 -8.09 1.67
N PHE A 126 14.93 -8.86 0.85
CA PHE A 126 14.87 -10.31 0.92
C PHE A 126 15.64 -10.93 -0.24
N ILE A 127 16.52 -11.86 0.09
CA ILE A 127 17.23 -12.70 -0.87
C ILE A 127 16.83 -14.15 -0.59
N ILE A 128 16.06 -14.73 -1.50
CA ILE A 128 15.65 -16.14 -1.41
C ILE A 128 16.52 -16.93 -2.37
N MET A 129 17.41 -17.76 -1.82
CA MET A 129 18.31 -18.62 -2.57
C MET A 129 17.79 -20.06 -2.56
N ASP A 130 17.57 -20.63 -3.73
CA ASP A 130 17.23 -22.03 -3.95
C ASP A 130 18.23 -22.68 -4.91
N GLY A 131 18.32 -24.02 -4.87
CA GLY A 131 19.18 -24.81 -5.75
C GLY A 131 18.82 -24.72 -7.23
N ASN A 132 17.65 -24.17 -7.57
CA ASN A 132 17.20 -23.93 -8.95
C ASN A 132 17.20 -22.43 -9.33
N GLY A 133 17.50 -21.52 -8.40
CA GLY A 133 17.44 -20.08 -8.69
C GLY A 133 17.50 -19.18 -7.45
N CYS A 134 17.67 -17.89 -7.68
CA CYS A 134 17.68 -16.85 -6.65
C CYS A 134 16.62 -15.79 -6.96
N LEU A 135 15.93 -15.31 -5.94
CA LEU A 135 14.92 -14.26 -6.02
C LEU A 135 15.33 -13.09 -5.14
N PHE A 136 15.32 -11.89 -5.72
CA PHE A 136 15.56 -10.63 -5.03
C PHE A 136 14.24 -9.88 -4.92
N ALA A 137 13.89 -9.50 -3.69
CA ALA A 137 12.68 -8.73 -3.40
C ALA A 137 12.97 -7.67 -2.35
N THR A 138 12.21 -6.59 -2.40
CA THR A 138 12.18 -5.57 -1.35
C THR A 138 10.78 -5.48 -0.78
N VAL A 139 10.70 -5.32 0.53
CA VAL A 139 9.45 -5.12 1.27
C VAL A 139 9.57 -3.79 1.99
N CYS A 140 8.67 -2.87 1.70
CA CYS A 140 8.52 -1.62 2.43
C CYS A 140 7.11 -1.60 3.00
N GLY A 141 7.01 -1.86 4.31
CA GLY A 141 5.72 -2.06 4.98
C GLY A 141 4.90 -3.19 4.32
N ASP A 142 3.69 -2.86 3.86
CA ASP A 142 2.78 -3.80 3.18
C ASP A 142 3.08 -3.98 1.68
N VAL A 143 3.94 -3.17 1.08
CA VAL A 143 4.24 -3.21 -0.36
C VAL A 143 5.41 -4.17 -0.61
N LYS A 144 5.15 -5.19 -1.45
CA LYS A 144 6.13 -6.20 -1.86
C LYS A 144 6.51 -5.96 -3.31
N GLU A 145 7.78 -5.68 -3.57
CA GLU A 145 8.31 -5.51 -4.91
C GLU A 145 9.34 -6.59 -5.22
N LYS A 146 9.15 -7.30 -6.32
CA LYS A 146 10.12 -8.26 -6.85
C LYS A 146 11.06 -7.53 -7.80
N LEU A 147 12.33 -7.41 -7.45
CA LEU A 147 13.35 -6.74 -8.26
C LEU A 147 13.81 -7.64 -9.42
N GLY A 148 13.99 -8.93 -9.16
CA GLY A 148 14.50 -9.85 -10.18
C GLY A 148 14.53 -11.30 -9.70
N SER A 149 14.43 -12.23 -10.63
CA SER A 149 14.67 -13.65 -10.37
C SER A 149 15.64 -14.20 -11.40
N PHE A 150 16.57 -15.03 -10.94
CA PHE A 150 17.53 -15.73 -11.77
C PHE A 150 17.36 -17.23 -11.57
N THR A 151 17.30 -18.00 -12.65
CA THR A 151 17.25 -19.46 -12.60
C THR A 151 18.61 -20.05 -12.92
N VAL A 152 18.97 -21.11 -12.21
CA VAL A 152 20.24 -21.80 -12.38
C VAL A 152 20.01 -23.30 -12.34
N GLU A 153 20.57 -23.99 -13.31
CA GLU A 153 20.68 -25.43 -13.27
C GLU A 153 22.01 -25.86 -12.65
N LEU A 154 21.96 -26.33 -11.41
CA LEU A 154 23.10 -26.92 -10.72
C LEU A 154 23.18 -28.43 -10.99
N PRO A 155 24.39 -28.99 -11.15
CA PRO A 155 24.57 -30.43 -11.34
C PRO A 155 24.13 -31.21 -10.09
N LYS A 156 23.16 -32.11 -10.28
CA LYS A 156 22.56 -32.91 -9.20
C LYS A 156 23.58 -33.83 -8.51
N LYS A 157 23.20 -34.33 -7.33
CA LYS A 157 24.00 -35.30 -6.58
C LYS A 157 23.98 -36.65 -7.30
N HIS A 158 25.07 -37.00 -7.97
CA HIS A 158 25.27 -38.35 -8.51
C HIS A 158 25.85 -39.27 -7.43
N GLY A 159 25.17 -40.41 -7.18
CA GLY A 159 25.63 -41.47 -6.29
C GLY A 159 26.51 -42.52 -6.97
N ARG A 160 26.60 -42.50 -8.31
CA ARG A 160 27.41 -43.40 -9.12
C ARG A 160 28.70 -42.71 -9.56
N GLY A 161 29.82 -43.18 -9.06
CA GLY A 161 31.17 -42.71 -9.36
C GLY A 161 32.10 -43.42 -8.41
N GLY A 162 32.98 -44.28 -8.95
CA GLY A 162 34.02 -44.93 -8.15
C GLY A 162 35.12 -43.92 -7.83
N GLN A 163 36.29 -44.06 -8.47
CA GLN A 163 37.43 -43.15 -8.32
C GLN A 163 37.13 -41.69 -8.73
N SER A 164 36.21 -41.49 -9.67
CA SER A 164 35.82 -40.16 -10.15
C SER A 164 34.85 -39.40 -9.23
N LYS A 165 34.39 -40.00 -8.11
CA LYS A 165 33.46 -39.38 -7.15
C LYS A 165 33.97 -38.07 -6.57
N ASN A 166 35.25 -38.03 -6.17
CA ASN A 166 35.86 -36.84 -5.59
C ASN A 166 35.98 -35.71 -6.62
N ARG A 167 36.25 -36.05 -7.89
CA ARG A 167 36.28 -35.06 -8.99
C ARG A 167 34.91 -34.43 -9.22
N PHE A 168 33.85 -35.23 -9.30
CA PHE A 168 32.48 -34.70 -9.47
C PHE A 168 32.00 -33.91 -8.24
N ALA A 169 32.44 -34.26 -7.03
CA ALA A 169 32.17 -33.47 -5.84
C ALA A 169 32.89 -32.12 -5.86
N ARG A 170 34.15 -32.07 -6.32
CA ARG A 170 34.92 -30.82 -6.46
C ARG A 170 34.30 -29.89 -7.50
N ILE A 171 33.99 -30.40 -8.70
CA ILE A 171 33.32 -29.62 -9.77
C ILE A 171 31.98 -29.06 -9.28
N ARG A 172 31.25 -29.80 -8.44
CA ARG A 172 29.99 -29.31 -7.83
C ARG A 172 30.23 -28.16 -6.85
N MET A 173 31.25 -28.26 -6.00
CA MET A 173 31.60 -27.20 -5.06
C MET A 173 32.11 -25.95 -5.77
N GLU A 174 32.97 -26.11 -6.78
CA GLU A 174 33.46 -25.01 -7.63
C GLU A 174 32.30 -24.30 -8.34
N ARG A 175 31.40 -25.04 -9.01
CA ARG A 175 30.22 -24.46 -9.67
C ARG A 175 29.27 -23.77 -8.69
N ARG A 176 29.10 -24.29 -7.48
CA ARG A 176 28.32 -23.61 -6.43
C ARG A 176 29.02 -22.34 -5.96
N HIS A 177 30.32 -22.39 -5.74
CA HIS A 177 31.07 -21.23 -5.28
C HIS A 177 31.08 -20.12 -6.33
N GLU A 178 31.37 -20.43 -7.59
CA GLU A 178 31.29 -19.46 -8.69
C GLU A 178 29.89 -18.85 -8.83
N LEU A 179 28.85 -19.66 -8.69
CA LEU A 179 27.48 -19.19 -8.86
C LEU A 179 26.98 -18.38 -7.65
N CYS A 180 27.16 -18.90 -6.44
CA CYS A 180 26.74 -18.25 -5.21
C CYS A 180 27.59 -17.02 -4.89
N ALA A 181 28.92 -17.14 -4.95
CA ALA A 181 29.81 -16.07 -4.50
C ALA A 181 29.99 -14.98 -5.56
N ARG A 182 29.93 -15.33 -6.85
CA ARG A 182 30.12 -14.34 -7.92
C ARG A 182 28.80 -13.82 -8.43
N ARG A 183 27.97 -14.67 -9.02
CA ARG A 183 26.71 -14.21 -9.65
C ARG A 183 25.67 -13.70 -8.65
N TRP A 184 25.45 -14.38 -7.52
CA TRP A 184 24.43 -13.92 -6.57
C TRP A 184 24.87 -12.67 -5.81
N THR A 185 26.14 -12.60 -5.40
CA THR A 185 26.68 -11.43 -4.71
C THR A 185 26.78 -10.20 -5.63
N GLU A 186 27.25 -10.35 -6.87
CA GLU A 186 27.28 -9.26 -7.86
C GLU A 186 25.87 -8.71 -8.13
N ASN A 187 24.89 -9.60 -8.31
CA ASN A 187 23.50 -9.19 -8.52
C ASN A 187 22.91 -8.55 -7.25
N ALA A 188 23.18 -9.08 -6.06
CA ALA A 188 22.73 -8.49 -4.81
C ALA A 188 23.28 -7.07 -4.63
N VAL A 189 24.56 -6.84 -4.93
CA VAL A 189 25.16 -5.50 -4.92
C VAL A 189 24.45 -4.60 -5.92
N SER A 190 24.23 -5.06 -7.16
CA SER A 190 23.54 -4.26 -8.17
C SER A 190 22.09 -3.92 -7.81
N TYR A 191 21.38 -4.77 -7.06
CA TYR A 191 19.97 -4.58 -6.73
C TYR A 191 19.75 -3.83 -5.40
N PHE A 192 20.59 -4.05 -4.40
CA PHE A 192 20.42 -3.45 -3.06
C PHE A 192 21.32 -2.24 -2.80
N ILE A 193 22.37 -2.03 -3.58
CA ILE A 193 23.30 -0.91 -3.43
C ILE A 193 23.23 -0.05 -4.68
N THR A 194 22.74 1.19 -4.55
CA THR A 194 22.80 2.17 -5.64
C THR A 194 23.53 3.40 -5.14
N ASN A 195 24.56 3.81 -5.88
CA ASN A 195 25.42 4.95 -5.53
C ASN A 195 26.04 4.84 -4.12
N ASP A 196 26.56 3.64 -3.78
CA ASP A 196 27.28 3.37 -2.52
C ASP A 196 26.46 3.63 -1.24
N ARG A 197 25.13 3.72 -1.40
CA ARG A 197 24.17 3.77 -0.31
C ARG A 197 23.29 2.53 -0.37
N PRO A 198 23.06 1.86 0.77
CA PRO A 198 22.10 0.77 0.81
C PRO A 198 20.71 1.36 0.52
N ASN A 199 20.04 0.82 -0.50
CA ASN A 199 18.66 1.17 -0.88
C ASN A 199 17.62 0.46 -0.01
N VAL A 200 18.09 -0.20 1.06
CA VAL A 200 17.39 -0.99 2.06
C VAL A 200 17.88 -0.55 3.42
#